data_AF-A0A1Y1IAW9-F1
#
_entry.id   AF-A0A1Y1IAW9-F1
#
_cell.length_a   1.000
_cell.length_b   1.000
_cell.length_c   1.000
_cell.angle_alpha   90.00
_cell.angle_beta   90.00
_cell.angle_gamma   90.00
#
_symmetry.space_group_name_H-M   'P 1'
#
loop_
_entity.id
_entity.type
_entity.pdbx_description
1 polymer ?
#
loop_
_entity_poly.entity_id
_entity_poly.type
_entity_poly.pdbx_seq_one_letter_code
_entity_poly.pdbx_strand_id
1 'polypeptide(L)'
;FKVSGGIVLNTFADKVLMPIMGWVWNFHGYVFIDHKDGCLFGPKGSDITCHLARSYYYYMDDKEYKLGDLLTEKGARLGWLYDLGDGWRHEVEVEDIRSVSESTGTCKLLDGAGRCPPENGRGNWEYHETINVLKNKRSRQCGSALDECRNAPNIKPRPFTSRLSIHLLRLLYSSLIRFFSPQILKNKRSRRYQSALDECSNAPNVKPRPFTSLLSIHYFPPSLQHPNPLLFARFFSPQILKNKQSRQYQSALEECSNAPNCKPRTFDFREFDLAERRRELKHALASPGSTQSGSKLYTHTMHPFDWEDVGPPRPREKKGEKRVEREGADIFSPTLTETISTKADKVALSLCADCGRPEALYRCGRCRVVRYCSRECQSRHWKESHKQACKTKK
;
A
#
# COMPACT_ATOMS: atom_id res chain seq x y z
N PHE A 1 0.82 20.79 -1.53
CA PHE A 1 -0.51 20.36 -2.07
C PHE A 1 -1.49 21.53 -1.94
N LYS A 2 -2.70 21.45 -2.51
CA LYS A 2 -3.78 22.45 -2.29
C LYS A 2 -4.99 21.77 -1.67
N VAL A 3 -5.61 22.41 -0.67
CA VAL A 3 -6.82 21.97 0.02
C VAL A 3 -7.70 23.18 0.37
N SER A 4 -8.98 22.94 0.69
CA SER A 4 -9.86 23.97 1.26
C SER A 4 -9.52 24.19 2.73
N GLY A 5 -9.43 25.45 3.18
CA GLY A 5 -9.33 25.77 4.61
C GLY A 5 -10.54 25.33 5.43
N GLY A 6 -11.68 25.08 4.77
CA GLY A 6 -12.90 24.56 5.40
C GLY A 6 -12.86 23.07 5.74
N ILE A 7 -11.76 22.35 5.43
CA ILE A 7 -11.61 20.94 5.78
C ILE A 7 -11.40 20.78 7.29
N VAL A 8 -12.11 19.83 7.89
CA VAL A 8 -11.94 19.46 9.31
C VAL A 8 -10.62 18.71 9.50
N LEU A 9 -9.90 18.96 10.61
CA LEU A 9 -8.57 18.38 10.86
C LEU A 9 -8.57 16.85 10.80
N ASN A 10 -9.60 16.21 11.39
CA ASN A 10 -9.78 14.76 11.31
C ASN A 10 -9.81 14.25 9.86
N THR A 11 -10.63 14.90 9.03
CA THR A 11 -10.77 14.58 7.61
C THR A 11 -9.51 14.91 6.83
N PHE A 12 -8.78 15.95 7.21
CA PHE A 12 -7.50 16.32 6.59
C PHE A 12 -6.43 15.25 6.81
N ALA A 13 -6.28 14.75 8.03
CA ALA A 13 -5.36 13.63 8.31
C ALA A 13 -5.75 12.36 7.52
N ASP A 14 -7.01 11.94 7.65
CA ASP A 14 -7.54 10.69 7.07
C ASP A 14 -7.54 10.70 5.53
N LYS A 15 -7.98 11.82 4.93
CA LYS A 15 -8.25 11.90 3.47
C LYS A 15 -7.15 12.57 2.67
N VAL A 16 -6.20 13.26 3.31
CA VAL A 16 -5.17 14.02 2.60
C VAL A 16 -3.77 13.60 3.02
N LEU A 17 -3.41 13.75 4.30
CA LEU A 17 -2.04 13.53 4.74
C LEU A 17 -1.63 12.05 4.63
N MET A 18 -2.39 11.12 5.23
CA MET A 18 -2.04 9.70 5.18
C MET A 18 -1.95 9.15 3.73
N PRO A 19 -2.92 9.43 2.81
CA PRO A 19 -2.81 9.02 1.42
C PRO A 19 -1.61 9.60 0.66
N ILE A 20 -1.24 10.86 0.93
CA ILE A 20 -0.07 11.51 0.30
C ILE A 20 1.23 10.86 0.79
N MET A 21 1.28 10.43 2.06
CA MET A 21 2.41 9.68 2.61
C MET A 21 2.42 8.21 2.18
N GLY A 22 1.30 7.72 1.63
CA GLY A 22 1.08 6.32 1.31
C GLY A 22 0.82 5.44 2.54
N TRP A 23 0.81 6.02 3.74
CA TRP A 23 0.60 5.32 5.00
C TRP A 23 -0.78 4.68 5.09
N VAL A 24 -0.83 3.59 5.83
CA VAL A 24 -2.02 2.75 6.00
C VAL A 24 -3.03 3.49 6.87
N TRP A 25 -4.26 3.61 6.36
CA TRP A 25 -5.33 4.31 7.06
C TRP A 25 -5.67 3.69 8.40
N ASN A 26 -5.92 4.50 9.43
CA ASN A 26 -6.38 4.03 10.72
C ASN A 26 -5.49 2.92 11.33
N PHE A 27 -4.19 3.01 11.06
CA PHE A 27 -3.19 2.05 11.53
C PHE A 27 -2.48 2.57 12.79
N HIS A 28 -2.00 3.80 12.76
CA HIS A 28 -1.40 4.48 13.91
C HIS A 28 -2.16 5.75 14.32
N GLY A 29 -1.94 6.15 15.57
CA GLY A 29 -2.49 7.38 16.14
C GLY A 29 -1.73 8.60 15.63
N TYR A 30 -2.35 9.77 15.69
CA TYR A 30 -1.72 11.03 15.33
C TYR A 30 -2.22 12.17 16.22
N VAL A 31 -1.47 13.27 16.21
CA VAL A 31 -1.86 14.53 16.83
C VAL A 31 -1.37 15.71 15.98
N PHE A 32 -2.18 16.76 15.88
CA PHE A 32 -1.76 18.06 15.37
C PHE A 32 -1.30 18.94 16.53
N ILE A 33 -0.27 19.74 16.28
CA ILE A 33 0.37 20.61 17.26
C ILE A 33 0.36 22.02 16.69
N ASP A 34 -0.41 22.92 17.31
CA ASP A 34 -0.30 24.35 17.00
C ASP A 34 0.97 24.89 17.67
N HIS A 35 1.89 25.39 16.84
CA HIS A 35 3.17 25.90 17.34
C HIS A 35 3.06 27.28 18.00
N LYS A 36 1.93 27.99 17.85
CA LYS A 36 1.73 29.30 18.47
C LYS A 36 1.63 29.20 19.99
N ASP A 37 0.92 28.18 20.49
CA ASP A 37 0.57 28.03 21.90
C ASP A 37 0.79 26.61 22.43
N GLY A 38 1.19 25.65 21.59
CA GLY A 38 1.39 24.26 21.96
C GLY A 38 0.10 23.45 22.04
N CYS A 39 -1.04 23.99 21.61
CA CYS A 39 -2.32 23.29 21.62
C CYS A 39 -2.28 22.01 20.78
N LEU A 40 -2.90 20.95 21.31
CA LEU A 40 -2.93 19.63 20.69
C LEU A 40 -4.35 19.30 20.20
N PHE A 41 -4.45 18.76 18.99
CA PHE A 41 -5.71 18.33 18.39
C PHE A 41 -5.59 16.90 17.89
N GLY A 42 -6.50 16.02 18.30
CA GLY A 42 -6.44 14.61 17.92
C GLY A 42 -7.80 13.91 18.05
N PRO A 43 -7.90 12.68 17.54
CA PRO A 43 -9.17 11.97 17.47
C PRO A 43 -9.61 11.51 18.87
N LYS A 44 -10.57 12.19 19.49
CA LYS A 44 -11.11 11.73 20.80
C LYS A 44 -11.85 10.41 20.68
N GLY A 45 -11.67 9.53 21.67
CA GLY A 45 -12.39 8.27 21.78
C GLY A 45 -12.03 7.21 20.72
N SER A 46 -10.81 7.28 20.15
CA SER A 46 -10.30 6.27 19.24
C SER A 46 -9.42 5.24 19.95
N ASP A 47 -9.50 3.98 19.50
CA ASP A 47 -8.73 2.87 20.07
C ASP A 47 -7.20 3.05 19.88
N ILE A 48 -6.79 3.87 18.91
CA ILE A 48 -5.38 4.11 18.55
C ILE A 48 -4.76 5.28 19.35
N THR A 49 -5.52 5.82 20.31
CA THR A 49 -5.09 6.93 21.18
C THR A 49 -4.43 6.45 22.47
N CYS A 50 -4.12 5.15 22.57
CA CYS A 50 -3.49 4.57 23.76
C CYS A 50 -2.17 5.27 24.13
N HIS A 51 -1.42 5.77 23.14
CA HIS A 51 -0.23 6.59 23.36
C HIS A 51 -0.57 8.05 23.69
N LEU A 52 -1.66 8.63 23.15
CA LEU A 52 -2.08 10.00 23.47
C LEU A 52 -2.34 10.15 24.98
N ALA A 53 -3.07 9.21 25.58
CA ALA A 53 -3.36 9.22 27.01
C ALA A 53 -2.12 9.00 27.90
N ARG A 54 -1.03 8.46 27.34
CA ARG A 54 0.24 8.23 28.04
C ARG A 54 1.24 9.37 27.84
N SER A 55 1.17 10.05 26.71
CA SER A 55 2.14 11.07 26.29
C SER A 55 1.65 12.50 26.53
N TYR A 56 0.33 12.72 26.70
CA TYR A 56 -0.25 14.06 26.81
C TYR A 56 -1.36 14.13 27.87
N TYR A 57 -1.45 15.28 28.54
CA TYR A 57 -2.43 15.52 29.60
C TYR A 57 -3.81 15.89 29.05
N TYR A 58 -3.86 16.69 27.98
CA TYR A 58 -5.10 17.16 27.36
C TYR A 58 -4.91 17.42 25.86
N TYR A 59 -5.95 17.15 25.08
CA TYR A 59 -6.02 17.48 23.66
C TYR A 59 -7.47 17.74 23.24
N MET A 60 -7.66 18.58 22.22
CA MET A 60 -8.95 18.95 21.66
C MET A 60 -9.39 17.94 20.59
N ASP A 61 -10.72 17.81 20.39
CA ASP A 61 -11.27 16.91 19.37
C ASP A 61 -11.01 17.49 17.98
N ASP A 62 -10.22 16.78 17.17
CA ASP A 62 -9.88 17.18 15.79
C ASP A 62 -11.09 17.26 14.84
N LYS A 63 -12.28 16.80 15.26
CA LYS A 63 -13.53 16.94 14.50
C LYS A 63 -14.21 18.29 14.66
N GLU A 64 -13.83 19.07 15.66
CA GLU A 64 -14.45 20.36 15.98
C GLU A 64 -13.75 21.54 15.29
N TYR A 65 -12.53 21.33 14.79
CA TYR A 65 -11.68 22.37 14.23
C TYR A 65 -11.41 22.14 12.75
N LYS A 66 -11.36 23.22 11.99
CA LYS A 66 -10.99 23.25 10.58
C LYS A 66 -9.56 23.74 10.41
N LEU A 67 -8.96 23.38 9.28
CA LEU A 67 -7.61 23.81 8.95
C LEU A 67 -7.46 25.34 8.95
N GLY A 68 -8.46 26.05 8.42
CA GLY A 68 -8.49 27.51 8.37
C GLY A 68 -8.72 28.20 9.72
N ASP A 69 -9.09 27.46 10.77
CA ASP A 69 -9.19 28.01 12.13
C ASP A 69 -7.79 28.17 12.75
N LEU A 70 -6.83 27.34 12.33
CA LEU A 70 -5.45 27.33 12.86
C LEU A 70 -4.46 28.04 11.93
N LEU A 71 -4.64 27.87 10.62
CA LEU A 71 -3.74 28.34 9.57
C LEU A 71 -4.38 29.51 8.81
N THR A 72 -4.32 30.71 9.42
CA THR A 72 -5.04 31.90 8.96
C THR A 72 -4.26 32.80 8.01
N GLU A 73 -2.93 32.65 7.95
CA GLU A 73 -2.04 33.52 7.18
C GLU A 73 -0.94 32.74 6.46
N LYS A 74 -0.33 33.38 5.46
CA LYS A 74 0.82 32.82 4.76
C LYS A 74 2.00 32.69 5.72
N GLY A 75 2.68 31.53 5.69
CA GLY A 75 3.77 31.19 6.60
C GLY A 75 3.31 30.56 7.92
N ALA A 76 2.00 30.50 8.19
CA ALA A 76 1.50 29.78 9.35
C ALA A 76 1.85 28.28 9.26
N ARG A 77 2.23 27.68 10.39
CA ARG A 77 2.73 26.31 10.49
C ARG A 77 1.94 25.52 11.51
N LEU A 78 1.63 24.27 11.18
CA LEU A 78 0.96 23.31 12.04
C LEU A 78 1.78 22.02 12.05
N GLY A 79 2.21 21.59 13.24
CA GLY A 79 2.88 20.32 13.41
C GLY A 79 1.90 19.16 13.24
N TRP A 80 2.34 18.08 12.62
CA TRP A 80 1.58 16.82 12.55
C TRP A 80 2.50 15.67 12.97
N LEU A 81 2.20 15.09 14.12
CA LEU A 81 2.90 13.91 14.63
C LEU A 81 2.07 12.68 14.29
N TYR A 82 2.60 11.82 13.43
CA TYR A 82 2.01 10.55 13.06
C TYR A 82 2.79 9.40 13.67
N ASP A 83 2.09 8.33 14.02
CA ASP A 83 2.61 7.22 14.79
C ASP A 83 3.22 7.67 16.11
N LEU A 84 2.40 7.68 17.15
CA LEU A 84 2.81 8.11 18.48
C LEU A 84 3.81 7.15 19.15
N GLY A 85 4.02 5.96 18.57
CA GLY A 85 5.10 5.06 18.95
C GLY A 85 6.42 5.48 18.28
N ASP A 86 6.46 5.50 16.96
CA ASP A 86 7.68 5.77 16.17
C ASP A 86 8.07 7.25 16.11
N GLY A 87 7.08 8.14 16.18
CA GLY A 87 7.25 9.59 16.28
C GLY A 87 7.59 10.29 14.96
N TRP A 88 6.80 10.08 13.90
CA TRP A 88 6.97 10.80 12.64
C TRP A 88 6.47 12.24 12.72
N ARG A 89 7.40 13.18 12.80
CA ARG A 89 7.13 14.62 12.85
C ARG A 89 7.08 15.21 11.46
N HIS A 90 5.96 15.81 11.13
CA HIS A 90 5.72 16.56 9.90
C HIS A 90 5.34 17.98 10.23
N GLU A 91 5.48 18.84 9.23
CA GLU A 91 5.08 20.23 9.31
C GLU A 91 4.22 20.58 8.11
N VAL A 92 3.10 21.24 8.40
CA VAL A 92 2.16 21.74 7.40
C VAL A 92 2.29 23.25 7.40
N GLU A 93 2.87 23.79 6.35
CA GLU A 93 3.08 25.24 6.17
C GLU A 93 2.15 25.80 5.09
N VAL A 94 1.61 27.00 5.33
CA VAL A 94 0.83 27.75 4.35
C VAL A 94 1.74 28.53 3.41
N GLU A 95 1.94 28.02 2.19
CA GLU A 95 2.70 28.74 1.17
C GLU A 95 1.92 29.90 0.52
N ASP A 96 0.60 29.74 0.39
CA ASP A 96 -0.29 30.67 -0.30
C ASP A 96 -1.76 30.48 0.12
N ILE A 97 -2.52 31.57 0.23
CA ILE A 97 -3.96 31.55 0.54
C ILE A 97 -4.71 32.23 -0.61
N ARG A 98 -5.63 31.49 -1.22
CA ARG A 98 -6.46 32.03 -2.30
C ARG A 98 -7.69 32.71 -1.74
N SER A 99 -8.05 33.84 -2.37
CA SER A 99 -9.29 34.55 -2.09
C SER A 99 -10.51 33.64 -2.34
N VAL A 100 -11.65 33.97 -1.71
CA VAL A 100 -12.88 33.18 -1.84
C VAL A 100 -13.35 33.12 -3.30
N SER A 101 -13.20 34.21 -4.05
CA SER A 101 -13.58 34.29 -5.48
C SER A 101 -12.73 33.40 -6.39
N GLU A 102 -11.45 33.20 -6.04
CA GLU A 102 -10.52 32.34 -6.80
C GLU A 102 -10.48 30.90 -6.28
N SER A 103 -11.08 30.65 -5.12
CA SER A 103 -11.02 29.34 -4.47
C SER A 103 -11.98 28.36 -5.11
N THR A 104 -11.42 27.32 -5.72
CA THR A 104 -12.20 26.17 -6.22
C THR A 104 -12.58 25.19 -5.12
N GLY A 105 -12.02 25.36 -3.90
CA GLY A 105 -12.18 24.42 -2.78
C GLY A 105 -11.65 23.01 -3.05
N THR A 106 -10.91 22.78 -4.14
CA THR A 106 -10.46 21.45 -4.55
C THR A 106 -9.23 20.97 -3.79
N CYS A 107 -9.18 19.67 -3.51
CA CYS A 107 -8.04 18.97 -2.94
C CYS A 107 -7.18 18.36 -4.05
N LYS A 108 -5.92 18.78 -4.18
CA LYS A 108 -4.99 18.31 -5.22
C LYS A 108 -3.57 18.20 -4.69
N LEU A 109 -2.91 17.08 -4.99
CA LEU A 109 -1.46 16.96 -4.84
C LEU A 109 -0.76 17.59 -6.05
N LEU A 110 -0.02 18.66 -5.81
CA LEU A 110 0.61 19.48 -6.85
C LEU A 110 1.96 18.90 -7.26
N ASP A 111 2.83 18.66 -6.29
CA ASP A 111 4.19 18.14 -6.48
C ASP A 111 4.66 17.38 -5.22
N GLY A 112 5.84 16.77 -5.29
CA GLY A 112 6.55 16.19 -4.16
C GLY A 112 7.90 15.58 -4.56
N ALA A 113 8.77 15.37 -3.58
CA ALA A 113 10.13 14.87 -3.79
C ALA A 113 10.53 13.90 -2.68
N GLY A 114 11.39 12.93 -3.03
CA GLY A 114 11.81 11.87 -2.13
C GLY A 114 10.73 10.82 -1.91
N ARG A 115 11.14 9.60 -1.56
CA ARG A 115 10.20 8.55 -1.17
C ARG A 115 9.62 8.90 0.20
N CYS A 116 8.33 8.69 0.39
CA CYS A 116 7.73 8.77 1.72
C CYS A 116 8.35 7.70 2.65
N PRO A 117 8.49 7.98 3.96
CA PRO A 117 9.09 7.05 4.90
C PRO A 117 8.31 5.73 5.01
N PRO A 118 8.99 4.60 5.25
CA PRO A 118 8.34 3.32 5.49
C PRO A 118 7.48 3.36 6.76
N GLU A 119 6.31 2.74 6.69
CA GLU A 119 5.42 2.44 7.83
C GLU A 119 6.12 1.52 8.84
N ASN A 120 5.82 1.66 10.14
CA ASN A 120 6.53 0.98 11.24
C ASN A 120 8.06 1.21 11.22
N GLY A 121 8.49 2.42 10.85
CA GLY A 121 9.88 2.78 10.93
C GLY A 121 10.27 3.18 12.36
N ARG A 122 11.08 4.23 12.50
CA ARG A 122 11.61 4.66 13.81
C ARG A 122 11.74 6.18 13.88
N GLY A 123 10.77 6.86 13.26
CA GLY A 123 10.71 8.31 13.19
C GLY A 123 11.78 8.94 12.28
N ASN A 124 11.78 10.27 12.25
CA ASN A 124 12.55 11.05 11.28
C ASN A 124 14.07 10.82 11.35
N TRP A 125 14.60 10.71 12.57
CA TRP A 125 16.05 10.60 12.80
C TRP A 125 16.60 9.29 12.26
N GLU A 126 16.00 8.17 12.65
CA GLU A 126 16.46 6.87 12.19
C GLU A 126 16.25 6.68 10.68
N TYR A 127 15.19 7.28 10.13
CA TYR A 127 14.99 7.27 8.69
C TYR A 127 16.08 8.05 7.95
N HIS A 128 16.54 9.17 8.51
CA HIS A 128 17.69 9.90 7.98
C HIS A 128 18.95 9.03 7.98
N GLU A 129 19.21 8.29 9.07
CA GLU A 129 20.33 7.35 9.15
C GLU A 129 20.19 6.21 8.14
N THR A 130 18.99 5.68 7.98
CA THR A 130 18.68 4.66 6.95
C THR A 130 19.01 5.20 5.56
N ILE A 131 18.60 6.43 5.24
CA ILE A 131 18.96 7.08 3.97
C ILE A 131 20.47 7.22 3.82
N ASN A 132 21.21 7.58 4.86
CA ASN A 132 22.67 7.69 4.81
C ASN A 132 23.34 6.34 4.55
N VAL A 133 22.85 5.27 5.17
CA VAL A 133 23.26 3.88 4.88
C VAL A 133 22.96 3.53 3.42
N LEU A 134 21.77 3.86 2.91
CA LEU A 134 21.36 3.56 1.54
C LEU A 134 22.14 4.36 0.47
N LYS A 135 22.61 5.57 0.80
CA LYS A 135 23.55 6.33 -0.04
C LYS A 135 24.89 5.60 -0.17
N ASN A 136 25.38 4.96 0.90
CA ASN A 136 26.61 4.19 0.90
C ASN A 136 26.36 2.72 0.55
N LYS A 137 26.32 2.41 -0.75
CA LYS A 137 26.11 1.03 -1.25
C LYS A 137 27.12 -0.01 -0.76
N ARG A 138 28.28 0.41 -0.22
CA ARG A 138 29.31 -0.48 0.34
C ARG A 138 29.08 -0.78 1.82
N SER A 139 28.15 -0.09 2.48
CA SER A 139 27.80 -0.38 3.86
C SER A 139 27.29 -1.81 4.01
N ARG A 140 27.77 -2.52 5.03
CA ARG A 140 27.31 -3.86 5.38
C ARG A 140 25.83 -3.89 5.76
N GLN A 141 25.29 -2.76 6.23
CA GLN A 141 23.89 -2.60 6.63
C GLN A 141 22.95 -2.27 5.46
N CYS A 142 23.48 -1.94 4.27
CA CYS A 142 22.69 -1.51 3.12
C CYS A 142 21.63 -2.56 2.70
N GLY A 143 21.98 -3.85 2.72
CA GLY A 143 21.03 -4.92 2.41
C GLY A 143 19.85 -4.97 3.38
N SER A 144 20.13 -4.96 4.68
CA SER A 144 19.09 -4.99 5.74
C SER A 144 18.19 -3.75 5.68
N ALA A 145 18.79 -2.56 5.53
CA ALA A 145 18.05 -1.30 5.42
C ALA A 145 17.12 -1.28 4.19
N LEU A 146 17.57 -1.84 3.06
CA LEU A 146 16.74 -1.99 1.87
C LEU A 146 15.57 -2.95 2.11
N ASP A 147 15.80 -4.07 2.80
CA ASP A 147 14.76 -5.06 3.02
C ASP A 147 13.70 -4.59 4.02
N GLU A 148 14.10 -3.88 5.07
CA GLU A 148 13.18 -3.19 5.99
C GLU A 148 12.28 -2.21 5.23
N CYS A 149 12.88 -1.31 4.43
CA CYS A 149 12.13 -0.35 3.62
C CYS A 149 11.19 -1.03 2.60
N ARG A 150 11.58 -2.18 2.03
CA ARG A 150 10.78 -2.89 1.03
C ARG A 150 9.57 -3.61 1.61
N ASN A 151 9.69 -4.07 2.84
CA ASN A 151 8.65 -4.87 3.49
C ASN A 151 7.67 -4.02 4.30
N ALA A 152 7.88 -2.70 4.33
CA ALA A 152 6.97 -1.77 4.99
C ALA A 152 5.58 -1.79 4.34
N PRO A 153 4.48 -1.84 5.14
CA PRO A 153 3.10 -1.94 4.64
C PRO A 153 2.68 -0.89 3.60
N ASN A 154 3.23 0.32 3.67
CA ASN A 154 2.93 1.40 2.73
C ASN A 154 3.73 1.33 1.41
N ILE A 155 4.72 0.43 1.32
CA ILE A 155 5.57 0.27 0.14
C ILE A 155 5.01 -0.87 -0.73
N LYS A 156 4.27 -0.48 -1.76
CA LYS A 156 3.72 -1.43 -2.74
C LYS A 156 4.82 -1.89 -3.70
N PRO A 157 4.92 -3.21 -3.98
CA PRO A 157 5.79 -3.69 -5.05
C PRO A 157 5.31 -3.10 -6.38
N ARG A 158 6.23 -2.60 -7.22
CA ARG A 158 5.84 -2.13 -8.55
C ARG A 158 5.32 -3.32 -9.36
N PRO A 159 4.23 -3.18 -10.12
CA PRO A 159 3.90 -4.18 -11.12
C PRO A 159 5.02 -4.22 -12.17
N PHE A 160 5.40 -5.42 -12.61
CA PHE A 160 6.43 -5.61 -13.61
C PHE A 160 6.03 -4.92 -14.93
N THR A 161 6.77 -3.90 -15.37
CA THR A 161 6.48 -3.26 -16.67
C THR A 161 6.75 -4.22 -17.83
N SER A 162 5.79 -4.33 -18.74
CA SER A 162 5.72 -5.35 -19.82
C SER A 162 6.96 -5.43 -20.74
N ARG A 163 7.78 -4.38 -20.85
CA ARG A 163 8.97 -4.37 -21.73
C ARG A 163 10.13 -5.19 -21.16
N LEU A 164 10.39 -5.10 -19.87
CA LEU A 164 11.46 -5.86 -19.20
C LEU A 164 11.05 -7.31 -18.95
N SER A 165 9.78 -7.57 -18.65
CA SER A 165 9.24 -8.92 -18.49
C SER A 165 9.28 -9.72 -19.78
N ILE A 166 8.97 -9.16 -20.95
CA ILE A 166 9.11 -9.88 -22.23
C ILE A 166 10.57 -10.25 -22.51
N HIS A 167 11.53 -9.39 -22.16
CA HIS A 167 12.95 -9.66 -22.41
C HIS A 167 13.53 -10.69 -21.44
N LEU A 168 13.23 -10.59 -20.15
CA LEU A 168 13.62 -11.58 -19.13
C LEU A 168 12.91 -12.93 -19.33
N LEU A 169 11.61 -12.93 -19.66
CA LEU A 169 10.89 -14.15 -20.04
C LEU A 169 11.47 -14.73 -21.32
N ARG A 170 11.79 -13.93 -22.36
CA ARG A 170 12.45 -14.45 -23.57
C ARG A 170 13.84 -15.01 -23.29
N LEU A 171 14.62 -14.39 -22.41
CA LEU A 171 15.95 -14.89 -22.03
C LEU A 171 15.83 -16.22 -21.30
N LEU A 172 14.96 -16.32 -20.27
CA LEU A 172 14.67 -17.55 -19.53
C LEU A 172 14.05 -18.64 -20.42
N TYR A 173 13.19 -18.27 -21.37
CA TYR A 173 12.54 -19.19 -22.30
C TYR A 173 13.48 -19.64 -23.44
N SER A 174 14.41 -18.78 -23.89
CA SER A 174 15.41 -19.11 -24.91
C SER A 174 16.49 -20.07 -24.41
N SER A 175 16.85 -19.96 -23.12
CA SER A 175 17.68 -20.94 -22.46
C SER A 175 16.86 -22.21 -22.21
N LEU A 176 15.69 -22.16 -21.57
CA LEU A 176 14.91 -23.37 -21.27
C LEU A 176 14.46 -24.18 -22.51
N ILE A 177 14.14 -23.56 -23.65
CA ILE A 177 13.80 -24.30 -24.90
C ILE A 177 15.00 -25.11 -25.43
N ARG A 178 16.23 -24.60 -25.30
CA ARG A 178 17.42 -25.35 -25.75
C ARG A 178 17.64 -26.60 -24.90
N PHE A 179 17.28 -26.56 -23.62
CA PHE A 179 17.47 -27.66 -22.67
C PHE A 179 16.31 -28.66 -22.62
N PHE A 180 15.08 -28.23 -22.90
CA PHE A 180 13.86 -29.05 -22.72
C PHE A 180 13.08 -29.31 -24.01
N SER A 181 13.76 -29.45 -25.16
CA SER A 181 13.11 -30.11 -26.29
C SER A 181 12.80 -31.57 -25.91
N PRO A 182 11.54 -32.04 -26.00
CA PRO A 182 11.15 -33.40 -25.63
C PRO A 182 11.93 -34.48 -26.38
N GLN A 183 12.51 -34.16 -27.53
CA GLN A 183 13.34 -35.07 -28.31
C GLN A 183 14.76 -35.24 -27.74
N ILE A 184 15.33 -34.20 -27.12
CA ILE A 184 16.68 -34.23 -26.56
C ILE A 184 16.70 -35.04 -25.25
N LEU A 185 15.65 -34.89 -24.43
CA LEU A 185 15.51 -35.59 -23.13
C LEU A 185 15.23 -37.10 -23.26
N LYS A 186 14.77 -37.56 -24.43
CA LYS A 186 14.50 -38.98 -24.70
C LYS A 186 15.76 -39.79 -24.99
N ASN A 187 16.85 -39.17 -25.45
CA ASN A 187 18.10 -39.87 -25.78
C ASN A 187 19.30 -39.32 -25.00
N LYS A 188 19.52 -39.93 -23.82
CA LYS A 188 20.59 -39.57 -22.88
C LYS A 188 22.02 -39.82 -23.39
N ARG A 189 22.18 -40.55 -24.50
CA ARG A 189 23.47 -40.78 -25.16
C ARG A 189 23.74 -39.80 -26.30
N SER A 190 22.80 -38.91 -26.62
CA SER A 190 23.01 -37.95 -27.69
C SER A 190 24.09 -36.92 -27.31
N ARG A 191 24.94 -36.59 -28.28
CA ARG A 191 26.02 -35.59 -28.12
C ARG A 191 25.48 -34.21 -27.70
N ARG A 192 24.25 -33.89 -28.11
CA ARG A 192 23.53 -32.67 -27.70
C ARG A 192 23.07 -32.70 -26.24
N TYR A 193 22.62 -33.85 -25.74
CA TYR A 193 22.26 -34.02 -24.33
C TYR A 193 23.49 -33.93 -23.42
N GLN A 194 24.60 -34.55 -23.82
CA GLN A 194 25.87 -34.47 -23.07
C GLN A 194 26.45 -33.05 -23.05
N SER A 195 26.44 -32.33 -24.18
CA SER A 195 26.86 -30.92 -24.24
C SER A 195 26.03 -29.99 -23.34
N ALA A 196 24.72 -30.25 -23.21
CA ALA A 196 23.84 -29.51 -22.32
C ALA A 196 24.15 -29.81 -20.84
N LEU A 197 24.44 -31.08 -20.50
CA LEU A 197 24.87 -31.48 -19.16
C LEU A 197 26.19 -30.81 -18.75
N ASP A 198 27.15 -30.71 -19.67
CA ASP A 198 28.43 -30.05 -19.42
C ASP A 198 28.28 -28.53 -19.23
N GLU A 199 27.44 -27.86 -20.01
CA GLU A 199 27.14 -26.43 -19.82
C GLU A 199 26.43 -26.16 -18.48
N CYS A 200 25.49 -27.04 -18.08
CA CYS A 200 24.83 -26.96 -16.78
C CYS A 200 25.82 -27.16 -15.61
N SER A 201 26.75 -28.10 -15.75
CA SER A 201 27.73 -28.44 -14.71
C SER A 201 28.80 -27.36 -14.54
N ASN A 202 29.09 -26.59 -15.59
CA ASN A 202 30.05 -25.50 -15.59
C ASN A 202 29.42 -24.12 -15.30
N ALA A 203 28.11 -24.05 -15.04
CA ALA A 203 27.44 -22.80 -14.70
C ALA A 203 27.94 -22.29 -13.33
N PRO A 204 28.25 -20.98 -13.19
CA PRO A 204 28.99 -20.43 -12.05
C PRO A 204 28.31 -20.54 -10.67
N ASN A 205 27.08 -21.05 -10.61
CA ASN A 205 26.28 -21.23 -9.39
C ASN A 205 26.00 -22.72 -9.05
N VAL A 206 26.58 -23.69 -9.77
CA VAL A 206 26.38 -25.13 -9.52
C VAL A 206 27.67 -25.72 -8.95
N LYS A 207 27.68 -26.10 -7.66
CA LYS A 207 28.82 -26.83 -7.09
C LYS A 207 28.74 -28.31 -7.49
N PRO A 208 29.80 -28.91 -8.07
CA PRO A 208 29.77 -30.30 -8.47
C PRO A 208 29.93 -31.21 -7.24
N ARG A 209 29.04 -32.19 -7.09
CA ARG A 209 29.28 -33.40 -6.27
C ARG A 209 29.02 -34.64 -7.14
N PRO A 210 29.77 -35.74 -6.94
CA PRO A 210 29.72 -36.87 -7.85
C PRO A 210 28.38 -37.62 -7.72
N PHE A 211 27.81 -37.92 -8.88
CA PHE A 211 26.55 -38.62 -9.07
C PHE A 211 26.72 -40.11 -8.82
N THR A 212 26.10 -40.63 -7.76
CA THR A 212 25.76 -42.05 -7.68
C THR A 212 24.29 -42.18 -7.33
N SER A 213 23.53 -42.70 -8.31
CA SER A 213 22.16 -43.20 -8.24
C SER A 213 21.02 -42.24 -7.87
N LEU A 214 20.06 -42.18 -8.80
CA LEU A 214 18.63 -41.86 -8.66
C LEU A 214 18.23 -40.39 -8.41
N LEU A 215 17.34 -39.94 -9.30
CA LEU A 215 16.45 -38.77 -9.23
C LEU A 215 16.65 -37.81 -8.05
N SER A 216 17.21 -36.63 -8.32
CA SER A 216 16.47 -35.37 -8.26
C SER A 216 17.39 -34.19 -8.57
N ILE A 217 17.03 -33.35 -9.53
CA ILE A 217 17.62 -32.01 -9.67
C ILE A 217 16.89 -31.13 -8.66
N HIS A 218 17.35 -31.12 -7.41
CA HIS A 218 16.95 -30.12 -6.42
C HIS A 218 18.07 -29.10 -6.26
N TYR A 219 17.91 -27.94 -6.91
CA TYR A 219 18.40 -26.66 -6.39
C TYR A 219 17.36 -25.59 -6.77
N PHE A 220 16.19 -25.70 -6.13
CA PHE A 220 15.33 -24.55 -5.91
C PHE A 220 15.55 -24.08 -4.48
N PRO A 221 15.62 -22.76 -4.22
CA PRO A 221 15.80 -22.25 -2.86
C PRO A 221 14.67 -22.76 -1.93
N PRO A 222 14.93 -22.92 -0.62
CA PRO A 222 14.05 -23.62 0.33
C PRO A 222 12.65 -23.01 0.52
N SER A 223 12.36 -21.86 -0.08
CA SER A 223 11.08 -21.15 0.02
C SER A 223 10.11 -21.45 -1.12
N LEU A 224 10.41 -22.42 -2.00
CA LEU A 224 9.48 -22.93 -3.01
C LEU A 224 8.96 -24.31 -2.58
N GLN A 225 7.83 -24.33 -1.88
CA GLN A 225 6.97 -25.51 -1.94
C GLN A 225 6.44 -25.63 -3.38
N HIS A 226 7.18 -26.40 -4.19
CA HIS A 226 6.83 -26.98 -5.49
C HIS A 226 5.83 -26.20 -6.39
N PRO A 227 6.28 -25.34 -7.31
CA PRO A 227 5.49 -25.11 -8.51
C PRO A 227 5.64 -26.36 -9.38
N ASN A 228 4.55 -27.12 -9.53
CA ASN A 228 4.48 -28.24 -10.46
C ASN A 228 5.02 -27.79 -11.85
N PRO A 229 6.02 -28.45 -12.44
CA PRO A 229 6.55 -28.08 -13.76
C PRO A 229 5.48 -28.04 -14.86
N LEU A 230 4.40 -28.81 -14.69
CA LEU A 230 3.23 -28.79 -15.57
C LEU A 230 2.32 -27.57 -15.36
N LEU A 231 2.31 -26.96 -14.16
CA LEU A 231 1.64 -25.66 -13.94
C LEU A 231 2.41 -24.55 -14.64
N PHE A 232 3.74 -24.53 -14.55
CA PHE A 232 4.58 -23.55 -15.25
C PHE A 232 4.41 -23.64 -16.78
N ALA A 233 4.31 -24.85 -17.34
CA ALA A 233 4.01 -25.05 -18.76
C ALA A 233 2.57 -24.66 -19.16
N ARG A 234 1.60 -24.77 -18.24
CA ARG A 234 0.20 -24.33 -18.46
C ARG A 234 0.05 -22.81 -18.51
N PHE A 235 0.71 -22.08 -17.63
CA PHE A 235 0.62 -20.61 -17.56
C PHE A 235 1.31 -19.88 -18.72
N PHE A 236 2.35 -20.50 -19.29
CA PHE A 236 3.16 -19.92 -20.36
C PHE A 236 2.93 -20.57 -21.73
N SER A 237 1.71 -21.08 -21.97
CA SER A 237 1.30 -21.46 -23.33
C SER A 237 1.51 -20.27 -24.29
N PRO A 238 2.13 -20.47 -25.47
CA PRO A 238 2.30 -19.43 -26.49
C PRO A 238 0.99 -18.74 -26.89
N GLN A 239 -0.17 -19.37 -26.63
CA GLN A 239 -1.49 -18.82 -26.90
C GLN A 239 -1.90 -17.76 -25.85
N ILE A 240 -1.59 -17.96 -24.57
CA ILE A 240 -1.90 -17.02 -23.48
C ILE A 240 -1.07 -15.74 -23.63
N LEU A 241 0.21 -15.87 -24.00
CA LEU A 241 1.14 -14.75 -24.20
C LEU A 241 0.81 -13.87 -25.42
N LYS A 242 0.00 -14.35 -26.37
CA LYS A 242 -0.45 -13.59 -27.54
C LYS A 242 -1.59 -12.62 -27.23
N ASN A 243 -2.45 -12.94 -26.24
CA ASN A 243 -3.58 -12.09 -25.88
C ASN A 243 -3.36 -11.41 -24.52
N LYS A 244 -2.74 -10.22 -24.57
CA LYS A 244 -2.41 -9.40 -23.41
C LYS A 244 -3.62 -8.88 -22.62
N GLN A 245 -4.82 -8.94 -23.19
CA GLN A 245 -6.07 -8.52 -22.53
C GLN A 245 -6.82 -9.69 -21.89
N SER A 246 -6.35 -10.93 -22.07
CA SER A 246 -7.02 -12.09 -21.48
C SER A 246 -6.88 -12.10 -19.96
N ARG A 247 -7.95 -12.54 -19.28
CA ARG A 247 -7.99 -12.67 -17.81
C ARG A 247 -6.90 -13.62 -17.29
N GLN A 248 -6.60 -14.67 -18.07
CA GLN A 248 -5.55 -15.64 -17.76
C GLN A 248 -4.14 -15.02 -17.87
N TYR A 249 -3.89 -14.18 -18.89
CA TYR A 249 -2.62 -13.45 -19.00
C TYR A 249 -2.43 -12.46 -17.85
N GLN A 250 -3.49 -11.75 -17.45
CA GLN A 250 -3.45 -10.81 -16.33
C GLN A 250 -3.19 -11.52 -14.99
N SER A 251 -3.89 -12.64 -14.72
CA SER A 251 -3.67 -13.49 -13.53
C SER A 251 -2.24 -14.03 -13.47
N ALA A 252 -1.72 -14.54 -14.58
CA ALA A 252 -0.34 -15.03 -14.67
C ALA A 252 0.70 -13.93 -14.44
N LEU A 253 0.44 -12.71 -14.92
CA LEU A 253 1.29 -11.54 -14.70
C LEU A 253 1.29 -11.12 -13.24
N GLU A 254 0.13 -11.15 -12.59
CA GLU A 254 -0.05 -10.84 -11.19
C GLU A 254 0.70 -11.85 -10.30
N GLU A 255 0.48 -13.15 -10.53
CA GLU A 255 1.21 -14.22 -9.84
C GLU A 255 2.73 -14.14 -10.07
N CYS A 256 3.18 -13.89 -11.30
CA CYS A 256 4.60 -13.72 -11.59
C CYS A 256 5.20 -12.46 -10.98
N SER A 257 4.43 -11.37 -10.87
CA SER A 257 4.89 -10.14 -10.21
C SER A 257 5.00 -10.29 -8.70
N ASN A 258 4.23 -11.22 -8.12
CA ASN A 258 4.25 -11.56 -6.70
C ASN A 258 5.27 -12.66 -6.36
N ALA A 259 5.86 -13.32 -7.36
CA ALA A 259 6.85 -14.37 -7.13
C ALA A 259 8.12 -13.80 -6.44
N PRO A 260 8.68 -14.45 -5.42
CA PRO A 260 9.78 -13.92 -4.61
C PRO A 260 11.05 -13.57 -5.40
N ASN A 261 11.29 -14.29 -6.50
CA ASN A 261 12.40 -14.11 -7.44
C ASN A 261 12.13 -13.04 -8.52
N CYS A 262 10.91 -12.51 -8.59
CA CYS A 262 10.45 -11.53 -9.57
C CYS A 262 10.09 -10.18 -8.93
N LYS A 263 10.52 -9.89 -7.70
CA LYS A 263 10.35 -8.55 -7.10
C LYS A 263 11.07 -7.52 -7.99
N PRO A 264 10.37 -6.51 -8.58
CA PRO A 264 11.05 -5.49 -9.36
C PRO A 264 11.99 -4.67 -8.48
N ARG A 265 13.09 -4.28 -9.12
CA ARG A 265 14.27 -3.64 -8.56
C ARG A 265 13.96 -2.43 -7.68
N THR A 266 14.48 -2.51 -6.45
CA THR A 266 14.98 -1.45 -5.57
C THR A 266 14.01 -0.35 -5.15
N PHE A 267 13.56 -0.40 -3.88
CA PHE A 267 13.24 0.81 -3.11
C PHE A 267 14.31 1.88 -3.40
N ASP A 268 13.88 3.03 -3.94
CA ASP A 268 14.72 4.20 -4.18
C ASP A 268 14.18 5.36 -3.35
N PHE A 269 14.96 5.76 -2.34
CA PHE A 269 14.59 6.84 -1.41
C PHE A 269 14.49 8.21 -2.09
N ARG A 270 15.01 8.37 -3.31
CA ARG A 270 14.98 9.64 -4.05
C ARG A 270 13.70 9.83 -4.85
N GLU A 271 13.00 8.75 -5.16
CA GLU A 271 11.89 8.76 -6.10
C GLU A 271 10.56 9.05 -5.40
N PHE A 272 9.84 10.07 -5.87
CA PHE A 272 8.46 10.34 -5.48
C PHE A 272 7.50 9.97 -6.63
N ASP A 273 6.70 8.92 -6.45
CA ASP A 273 5.66 8.56 -7.43
C ASP A 273 4.42 9.44 -7.25
N LEU A 274 4.48 10.64 -7.84
CA LEU A 274 3.39 11.62 -7.81
C LEU A 274 2.08 11.06 -8.40
N ALA A 275 2.16 10.19 -9.41
CA ALA A 275 0.98 9.61 -10.05
C ALA A 275 0.29 8.61 -9.13
N GLU A 276 1.06 7.78 -8.42
CA GLU A 276 0.55 6.87 -7.40
C GLU A 276 -0.11 7.63 -6.25
N ARG A 277 0.58 8.64 -5.69
CA ARG A 277 0.02 9.44 -4.58
C ARG A 277 -1.25 10.19 -4.97
N ARG A 278 -1.36 10.68 -6.20
CA ARG A 278 -2.61 11.28 -6.72
C ARG A 278 -3.75 10.26 -6.82
N ARG A 279 -3.47 9.00 -7.21
CA ARG A 279 -4.48 7.93 -7.24
C ARG A 279 -4.95 7.58 -5.84
N GLU A 280 -4.02 7.45 -4.88
CA GLU A 280 -4.34 7.18 -3.47
C GLU A 280 -5.17 8.30 -2.86
N LEU A 281 -4.80 9.56 -3.09
CA LEU A 281 -5.57 10.72 -2.65
C LEU A 281 -7.00 10.68 -3.20
N LYS A 282 -7.17 10.42 -4.50
CA LYS A 282 -8.49 10.34 -5.12
C LYS A 282 -9.32 9.17 -4.58
N HIS A 283 -8.70 8.02 -4.34
CA HIS A 283 -9.34 6.88 -3.70
C HIS A 283 -9.79 7.22 -2.27
N ALA A 284 -8.97 7.95 -1.51
CA ALA A 284 -9.29 8.40 -0.15
C ALA A 284 -10.50 9.33 -0.14
N LEU A 285 -10.53 10.35 -1.00
CA LEU A 285 -11.65 11.29 -1.11
C LEU A 285 -12.98 10.57 -1.41
N ALA A 286 -12.93 9.48 -2.17
CA ALA A 286 -14.11 8.69 -2.54
C ALA A 286 -14.51 7.62 -1.51
N SER A 287 -13.63 7.28 -0.57
CA SER A 287 -13.90 6.26 0.44
C SER A 287 -14.64 6.85 1.66
N PRO A 288 -15.45 6.06 2.38
CA PRO A 288 -16.01 6.48 3.67
C PRO A 288 -14.90 6.85 4.65
N GLY A 289 -15.18 7.77 5.58
CA GLY A 289 -14.25 8.12 6.65
C GLY A 289 -13.87 6.91 7.50
N SER A 290 -12.63 6.91 7.99
CA SER A 290 -12.16 5.88 8.93
C SER A 290 -12.99 5.88 10.21
N THR A 291 -13.20 4.68 10.77
CA THR A 291 -13.91 4.51 12.05
C THR A 291 -12.92 4.72 13.19
N GLN A 292 -13.37 5.33 14.29
CA GLN A 292 -12.51 5.51 15.48
C GLN A 292 -12.37 4.22 16.30
N SER A 293 -13.33 3.29 16.17
CA SER A 293 -13.32 1.99 16.83
C SER A 293 -12.95 0.87 15.87
N GLY A 294 -12.19 -0.11 16.36
CA GLY A 294 -11.73 -1.25 15.57
C GLY A 294 -10.64 -0.86 14.59
N SER A 295 -9.54 -0.34 15.14
CA SER A 295 -8.29 -0.05 14.44
C SER A 295 -7.79 -1.24 13.64
N LYS A 296 -7.00 -0.96 12.60
CA LYS A 296 -6.37 -2.03 11.81
C LYS A 296 -5.44 -2.84 12.71
N LEU A 297 -5.69 -4.14 12.81
CA LEU A 297 -4.90 -5.08 13.59
C LEU A 297 -4.39 -6.20 12.69
N TYR A 298 -3.09 -6.46 12.74
CA TYR A 298 -2.50 -7.66 12.14
C TYR A 298 -2.42 -8.74 13.21
N THR A 299 -3.17 -9.82 13.02
CA THR A 299 -3.18 -10.95 13.94
C THR A 299 -2.44 -12.10 13.30
N HIS A 300 -1.38 -12.57 13.96
CA HIS A 300 -0.68 -13.79 13.55
C HIS A 300 -1.35 -15.00 14.20
N THR A 301 -1.69 -16.00 13.40
CA THR A 301 -2.14 -17.29 13.93
C THR A 301 -0.92 -18.04 14.47
N MET A 302 -0.74 -18.05 15.79
CA MET A 302 0.23 -18.93 16.45
C MET A 302 -0.35 -20.35 16.40
N HIS A 303 0.02 -21.12 15.37
CA HIS A 303 -0.29 -22.55 15.19
C HIS A 303 -1.69 -22.93 14.63
N PRO A 304 -1.79 -23.80 13.58
CA PRO A 304 -3.06 -24.19 12.97
C PRO A 304 -3.98 -25.09 13.82
N PHE A 305 -3.53 -25.56 14.99
CA PHE A 305 -4.20 -26.59 15.79
C PHE A 305 -4.73 -26.13 17.15
N ASP A 306 -4.65 -24.85 17.49
CA ASP A 306 -5.28 -24.36 18.72
C ASP A 306 -6.79 -24.18 18.48
N TRP A 307 -7.56 -25.13 19.01
CA TRP A 307 -9.01 -25.28 18.84
C TRP A 307 -9.84 -24.51 19.89
N GLU A 308 -9.27 -23.49 20.52
CA GLU A 308 -10.05 -22.62 21.39
C GLU A 308 -9.90 -21.17 20.96
N ASP A 309 -11.05 -20.50 20.86
CA ASP A 309 -11.21 -19.08 20.54
C ASP A 309 -10.72 -18.22 21.72
N VAL A 310 -9.49 -18.45 22.22
CA VAL A 310 -8.89 -17.84 23.43
C VAL A 310 -8.42 -16.39 23.22
N GLY A 311 -8.87 -15.76 22.12
CA GLY A 311 -8.67 -14.34 21.91
C GLY A 311 -9.47 -13.50 22.90
N PRO A 312 -9.02 -12.28 23.26
CA PRO A 312 -9.83 -11.37 24.05
C PRO A 312 -11.22 -11.21 23.41
N PRO A 313 -12.30 -11.11 24.21
CA PRO A 313 -13.66 -11.05 23.70
C PRO A 313 -13.78 -9.95 22.65
N ARG A 314 -14.17 -10.37 21.44
CA ARG A 314 -14.28 -9.48 20.28
C ARG A 314 -15.35 -8.42 20.55
N PRO A 315 -15.03 -7.10 20.49
CA PRO A 315 -16.03 -6.06 20.70
C PRO A 315 -17.18 -6.20 19.70
N ARG A 316 -18.42 -6.01 20.18
CA ARG A 316 -19.62 -6.10 19.35
C ARG A 316 -19.62 -5.01 18.28
N GLU A 317 -19.92 -5.37 17.03
CA GLU A 317 -20.07 -4.42 15.94
C GLU A 317 -21.18 -3.39 16.25
N LYS A 318 -20.87 -2.10 16.14
CA LYS A 318 -21.87 -1.05 16.31
C LYS A 318 -22.75 -0.96 15.06
N LYS A 319 -23.96 -0.43 15.22
CA LYS A 319 -24.92 -0.27 14.10
C LYS A 319 -24.30 0.53 12.96
N GLY A 320 -24.12 -0.09 11.80
CA GLY A 320 -23.57 0.54 10.59
C GLY A 320 -22.04 0.48 10.47
N GLU A 321 -21.38 -0.24 11.37
CA GLU A 321 -20.00 -0.67 11.20
C GLU A 321 -20.01 -2.12 10.71
N LYS A 322 -18.95 -2.50 10.00
CA LYS A 322 -18.71 -3.87 9.58
C LYS A 322 -17.23 -4.19 9.78
N ARG A 323 -16.93 -5.31 10.41
CA ARG A 323 -15.57 -5.85 10.45
C ARG A 323 -15.25 -6.52 9.12
N VAL A 324 -14.07 -6.22 8.61
CA VAL A 324 -13.51 -6.79 7.41
C VAL A 324 -12.20 -7.46 7.79
N GLU A 325 -12.11 -8.74 7.50
CA GLU A 325 -10.89 -9.51 7.64
C GLU A 325 -10.33 -9.76 6.25
N ARG A 326 -9.03 -9.55 6.11
CA ARG A 326 -8.28 -9.83 4.90
C ARG A 326 -7.16 -10.78 5.28
N GLU A 327 -7.35 -12.03 4.91
CA GLU A 327 -6.35 -13.08 5.10
C GLU A 327 -5.09 -12.73 4.31
N GLY A 328 -3.95 -13.08 4.88
CA GLY A 328 -2.68 -12.98 4.18
C GLY A 328 -2.56 -14.00 3.04
N ALA A 329 -1.47 -13.93 2.28
CA ALA A 329 -1.30 -14.77 1.08
C ALA A 329 -1.17 -16.27 1.39
N ASP A 330 -0.81 -16.63 2.62
CA ASP A 330 -0.67 -18.00 3.11
C ASP A 330 -1.08 -18.12 4.59
N ILE A 331 -1.10 -19.37 5.10
CA ILE A 331 -1.54 -19.72 6.46
C ILE A 331 -0.70 -19.06 7.57
N PHE A 332 0.55 -18.69 7.28
CA PHE A 332 1.46 -18.06 8.25
C PHE A 332 1.45 -16.53 8.17
N SER A 333 0.90 -15.98 7.09
CA SER A 333 0.75 -14.55 6.90
C SER A 333 -0.28 -13.99 7.87
N PRO A 334 -0.03 -12.80 8.45
CA PRO A 334 -0.96 -12.21 9.40
C PRO A 334 -2.28 -11.84 8.71
N THR A 335 -3.38 -12.08 9.40
CA THR A 335 -4.70 -11.62 8.98
C THR A 335 -4.88 -10.17 9.40
N LEU A 336 -5.19 -9.30 8.44
CA LEU A 336 -5.55 -7.91 8.71
C LEU A 336 -7.04 -7.82 9.04
N THR A 337 -7.36 -7.39 10.24
CA THR A 337 -8.72 -7.09 10.67
C THR A 337 -8.91 -5.58 10.77
N GLU A 338 -9.98 -5.05 10.17
CA GLU A 338 -10.34 -3.63 10.24
C GLU A 338 -11.84 -3.45 10.42
N THR A 339 -12.26 -2.35 11.06
CA THR A 339 -13.68 -1.97 11.11
C THR A 339 -13.95 -0.83 10.13
N ILE A 340 -14.87 -1.05 9.19
CA ILE A 340 -15.26 -0.04 8.20
C ILE A 340 -16.66 0.51 8.48
N SER A 341 -16.85 1.79 8.19
CA SER A 341 -18.19 2.38 8.18
C SER A 341 -18.93 1.98 6.91
N THR A 342 -20.14 1.48 7.07
CA THR A 342 -21.08 1.25 5.95
C THR A 342 -22.03 2.42 5.74
N LYS A 343 -21.99 3.41 6.65
CA LYS A 343 -22.84 4.60 6.63
C LYS A 343 -22.17 5.72 5.83
N ALA A 344 -23.00 6.61 5.33
CA ALA A 344 -22.53 7.88 4.80
C ALA A 344 -21.91 8.69 5.95
N ASP A 345 -20.79 9.38 5.68
CA ASP A 345 -20.16 10.24 6.67
C ASP A 345 -21.10 11.36 7.14
N LYS A 346 -20.81 11.97 8.29
CA LYS A 346 -21.51 13.18 8.71
C LYS A 346 -21.22 14.30 7.71
N VAL A 347 -22.18 15.20 7.46
CA VAL A 347 -22.02 16.28 6.46
C VAL A 347 -20.78 17.12 6.77
N ALA A 348 -20.54 17.46 8.04
CA ALA A 348 -19.38 18.23 8.48
C ALA A 348 -18.01 17.56 8.21
N LEU A 349 -17.97 16.22 8.13
CA LEU A 349 -16.75 15.43 7.89
C LEU A 349 -16.66 14.92 6.44
N SER A 350 -17.65 15.24 5.61
CA SER A 350 -17.74 14.73 4.24
C SER A 350 -17.00 15.63 3.26
N LEU A 351 -16.43 15.02 2.23
CA LEU A 351 -15.86 15.72 1.09
C LEU A 351 -16.57 15.29 -0.21
N CYS A 352 -16.42 16.10 -1.25
CA CYS A 352 -16.74 15.68 -2.60
C CYS A 352 -15.79 14.56 -3.02
N ALA A 353 -16.34 13.41 -3.41
CA ALA A 353 -15.56 12.23 -3.76
C ALA A 353 -14.64 12.37 -4.97
N ASP A 354 -14.87 13.39 -5.80
CA ASP A 354 -14.09 13.64 -7.02
C ASP A 354 -13.07 14.75 -6.82
N CYS A 355 -13.48 15.88 -6.23
CA CYS A 355 -12.66 17.09 -6.16
C CYS A 355 -12.22 17.47 -4.74
N GLY A 356 -12.76 16.84 -3.70
CA GLY A 356 -12.40 17.09 -2.31
C GLY A 356 -12.96 18.37 -1.67
N ARG A 357 -13.90 19.07 -2.31
CA ARG A 357 -14.57 20.23 -1.73
C ARG A 357 -15.47 19.83 -0.53
N PRO A 358 -15.42 20.52 0.63
CA PRO A 358 -16.23 20.17 1.80
C PRO A 358 -17.68 20.70 1.78
N GLU A 359 -17.99 21.66 0.92
CA GLU A 359 -19.26 22.38 0.93
C GLU A 359 -20.26 21.93 -0.14
N ALA A 360 -21.53 22.28 0.06
CA ALA A 360 -22.64 22.10 -0.89
C ALA A 360 -22.77 20.65 -1.39
N LEU A 361 -22.64 19.69 -0.48
CA LEU A 361 -22.58 18.28 -0.80
C LEU A 361 -23.96 17.62 -0.84
N TYR A 362 -24.27 16.95 -1.94
CA TYR A 362 -25.43 16.07 -2.06
C TYR A 362 -25.00 14.61 -2.23
N ARG A 363 -25.89 13.68 -1.88
CA ARG A 363 -25.59 12.23 -1.89
C ARG A 363 -25.89 11.60 -3.25
N CYS A 364 -25.12 10.56 -3.60
CA CYS A 364 -25.46 9.70 -4.73
C CYS A 364 -26.88 9.14 -4.57
N GLY A 365 -27.74 9.33 -5.57
CA GLY A 365 -29.12 8.88 -5.52
C GLY A 365 -29.30 7.37 -5.34
N ARG A 366 -28.30 6.57 -5.76
CA ARG A 366 -28.37 5.09 -5.74
C ARG A 366 -27.84 4.47 -4.44
N CYS A 367 -26.61 4.76 -4.04
CA CYS A 367 -26.05 4.17 -2.81
C CYS A 367 -26.34 5.02 -1.55
N ARG A 368 -26.56 6.33 -1.71
CA ARG A 368 -26.71 7.30 -0.62
C ARG A 368 -25.54 7.34 0.38
N VAL A 369 -24.37 6.85 -0.01
CA VAL A 369 -23.13 6.83 0.81
C VAL A 369 -22.20 7.96 0.39
N VAL A 370 -21.79 7.95 -0.88
CA VAL A 370 -20.81 8.91 -1.44
C VAL A 370 -21.48 10.27 -1.71
N ARG A 371 -20.73 11.36 -1.52
CA ARG A 371 -21.18 12.74 -1.71
C ARG A 371 -20.43 13.48 -2.82
N TYR A 372 -21.10 14.47 -3.42
CA TYR A 372 -20.60 15.29 -4.51
C TYR A 372 -21.03 16.75 -4.33
N CYS A 373 -20.18 17.68 -4.76
CA CYS A 373 -20.54 19.11 -4.77
C CYS A 373 -21.28 19.53 -6.05
N SER A 374 -21.22 18.74 -7.12
CA SER A 374 -21.86 19.04 -8.40
C SER A 374 -22.13 17.79 -9.24
N ARG A 375 -23.04 17.91 -10.23
CA ARG A 375 -23.40 16.81 -11.14
C ARG A 375 -22.27 16.43 -12.07
N GLU A 376 -21.41 17.39 -12.40
CA GLU A 376 -20.20 17.19 -13.19
C GLU A 376 -19.20 16.33 -12.40
N CYS A 377 -18.98 16.63 -11.13
CA CYS A 377 -18.12 15.82 -10.24
C CYS A 377 -18.65 14.40 -10.09
N GLN A 378 -19.96 14.24 -9.90
CA GLN A 378 -20.59 12.92 -9.87
C GLN A 378 -20.39 12.17 -11.19
N SER A 379 -20.57 12.83 -12.33
CA SER A 379 -20.46 12.20 -13.65
C SER A 379 -19.02 11.77 -13.98
N ARG A 380 -18.02 12.56 -13.57
CA ARG A 380 -16.60 12.20 -13.73
C ARG A 380 -16.24 10.99 -12.88
N HIS A 381 -16.51 11.05 -11.57
CA HIS A 381 -16.24 9.92 -10.67
C HIS A 381 -17.04 8.66 -11.02
N TRP A 382 -18.26 8.81 -11.56
CA TRP A 382 -19.07 7.70 -12.05
C TRP A 382 -18.37 6.90 -13.14
N LYS A 383 -17.81 7.59 -14.14
CA LYS A 383 -17.12 6.96 -15.28
C LYS A 383 -15.82 6.28 -14.86
N GLU A 384 -15.09 6.88 -13.92
CA GLU A 384 -13.78 6.40 -13.52
C GLU A 384 -13.83 5.17 -12.61
N SER A 385 -14.67 5.19 -11.56
CA SER A 385 -14.63 4.12 -10.54
C SER A 385 -15.96 3.88 -9.82
N HIS A 386 -16.77 4.91 -9.57
CA HIS A 386 -17.94 4.76 -8.70
C HIS A 386 -19.00 3.80 -9.28
N LYS A 387 -19.14 3.70 -10.60
CA LYS A 387 -20.09 2.76 -11.24
C LYS A 387 -19.89 1.32 -10.77
N GLN A 388 -18.65 0.90 -10.55
CA GLN A 388 -18.31 -0.46 -10.12
C GLN A 388 -18.53 -0.66 -8.60
N ALA A 389 -18.27 0.39 -7.81
CA ALA A 389 -18.38 0.35 -6.35
C ALA A 389 -19.81 0.63 -5.84
N CYS A 390 -20.68 1.25 -6.64
CA CYS A 390 -22.00 1.71 -6.21
C CYS A 390 -22.98 0.55 -6.02
N LYS A 391 -23.12 0.08 -4.77
CA LYS A 391 -24.16 -0.89 -4.37
C LYS A 391 -25.47 -0.15 -4.05
N THR A 392 -26.58 -0.59 -4.63
CA THR A 392 -27.90 -0.05 -4.32
C THR A 392 -28.22 -0.30 -2.86
N LYS A 393 -28.67 0.71 -2.11
CA LYS A 393 -29.23 0.50 -0.77
C LYS A 393 -30.53 -0.30 -0.95
N LYS A 394 -30.54 -1.58 -0.52
CA LYS A 394 -31.78 -2.35 -0.37
C LYS A 394 -32.63 -1.71 0.72
#